data_AF-A0A5A9FJR8-F1
#
_entry.id   AF-A0A5A9FJR8-F1
#
_cell.length_a   1.000
_cell.length_b   1.000
_cell.length_c   1.000
_cell.angle_alpha   90.00
_cell.angle_beta   90.00
_cell.angle_gamma   90.00
#
_symmetry.space_group_name_H-M   'P 1'
#
loop_
_entity.id
_entity.type
_entity.pdbx_description
1 polymer ?
#
loop_
_entity_poly.entity_id
_entity_poly.type
_entity_poly.pdbx_seq_one_letter_code
_entity_poly.pdbx_strand_id
1 'polypeptide(L)'
;MTSRPARAFSRHGACRTGILAAAVLMLPLSVGTAPAIASEGAKPNGCPWAQDITLEINGKTLTLKQEAFTAVTSEPIEIDQFKVFPLIDQLKLRIIGPKGREWEAALTRLVSGKRCSAFYAGKPALVSDTVRDPNELILNR
;
A
#
# COMPACT_ATOMS: atom_id res chain seq x y z
N MET A 1 -37.64 -56.69 -20.69
CA MET A 1 -37.00 -57.91 -20.12
C MET A 1 -35.56 -57.59 -19.79
N THR A 2 -35.20 -57.67 -18.51
CA THR A 2 -33.87 -57.39 -17.96
C THR A 2 -32.93 -58.57 -18.21
N SER A 3 -31.86 -58.37 -18.99
CA SER A 3 -30.80 -59.36 -19.19
C SER A 3 -29.45 -58.84 -18.67
N ARG A 4 -28.85 -59.61 -17.76
CA ARG A 4 -27.42 -59.62 -17.39
C ARG A 4 -26.55 -60.00 -18.65
N PRO A 5 -25.20 -60.01 -18.68
CA PRO A 5 -24.23 -60.07 -17.56
C PRO A 5 -22.85 -59.38 -17.75
N ALA A 6 -22.07 -59.41 -16.65
CA ALA A 6 -20.63 -59.64 -16.52
C ALA A 6 -19.63 -59.09 -17.58
N ARG A 7 -18.80 -58.13 -17.15
CA ARG A 7 -17.45 -57.93 -17.72
C ARG A 7 -16.59 -59.14 -17.36
N ALA A 8 -16.27 -59.96 -18.35
CA ALA A 8 -15.23 -60.97 -18.27
C ALA A 8 -13.85 -60.30 -18.22
N PHE A 9 -12.98 -60.84 -17.36
CA PHE A 9 -11.54 -60.62 -17.32
C PHE A 9 -10.86 -61.20 -18.56
N SER A 10 -9.80 -60.54 -19.05
CA SER A 10 -8.51 -61.12 -19.47
C SER A 10 -7.76 -60.01 -20.22
N ARG A 11 -6.73 -59.33 -19.68
CA ARG A 11 -5.41 -59.76 -19.17
C ARG A 11 -4.51 -60.35 -20.27
N HIS A 12 -3.27 -59.86 -20.28
CA HIS A 12 -2.09 -60.21 -21.10
C HIS A 12 -1.99 -59.38 -22.38
N GLY A 13 -0.97 -58.56 -22.62
CA GLY A 13 0.36 -58.47 -22.00
C GLY A 13 1.39 -58.31 -23.13
N ALA A 14 2.51 -57.65 -22.81
CA ALA A 14 3.68 -57.39 -23.66
C ALA A 14 3.48 -56.24 -24.68
N CYS A 15 4.44 -55.34 -24.93
CA CYS A 15 5.86 -55.27 -24.59
C CYS A 15 6.27 -53.77 -24.70
N ARG A 16 6.95 -53.20 -23.70
CA ARG A 16 8.37 -52.82 -23.76
C ARG A 16 8.71 -51.78 -24.85
N THR A 17 8.86 -50.49 -24.48
CA THR A 17 10.10 -49.76 -24.08
C THR A 17 10.87 -49.12 -25.24
N GLY A 18 11.28 -47.86 -25.04
CA GLY A 18 12.36 -47.17 -25.78
C GLY A 18 11.84 -46.01 -26.62
N ILE A 19 11.53 -44.85 -26.03
CA ILE A 19 12.41 -43.67 -25.92
C ILE A 19 13.03 -43.29 -27.28
N LEU A 20 12.52 -42.22 -27.92
CA LEU A 20 13.27 -40.98 -28.21
C LEU A 20 12.44 -39.99 -29.04
N ALA A 21 12.53 -38.73 -28.60
CA ALA A 21 12.49 -37.49 -29.39
C ALA A 21 11.18 -37.09 -30.08
N ALA A 22 10.33 -36.37 -29.34
CA ALA A 22 9.56 -35.27 -29.91
C ALA A 22 9.80 -34.03 -29.04
N ALA A 23 10.63 -33.13 -29.56
CA ALA A 23 10.91 -31.82 -29.00
C ALA A 23 9.62 -30.99 -28.96
N VAL A 24 9.01 -30.88 -27.78
CA VAL A 24 7.98 -29.89 -27.50
C VAL A 24 8.65 -28.81 -26.67
N LEU A 25 8.87 -27.66 -27.33
CA LEU A 25 9.22 -26.38 -26.71
C LEU A 25 8.14 -26.01 -25.68
N MET A 26 8.32 -26.44 -24.44
CA MET A 26 7.65 -25.84 -23.29
C MET A 26 8.49 -24.63 -22.88
N LEU A 27 8.05 -23.43 -23.27
CA LEU A 27 8.41 -22.22 -22.54
C LEU A 27 7.82 -22.35 -21.13
N PRO A 28 8.61 -22.42 -20.05
CA PRO A 28 8.09 -21.99 -18.77
C PRO A 28 8.01 -20.46 -18.83
N LEU A 29 6.80 -19.93 -19.01
CA LEU A 29 6.52 -18.55 -18.61
C LEU A 29 6.60 -18.50 -17.08
N SER A 30 7.82 -18.55 -16.54
CA SER A 30 8.11 -18.13 -15.19
C SER A 30 8.00 -16.61 -15.17
N VAL A 31 6.76 -16.12 -15.15
CA VAL A 31 6.45 -14.77 -14.72
C VAL A 31 6.86 -14.74 -13.26
N GLY A 32 8.09 -14.32 -13.01
CA GLY A 32 8.55 -13.97 -11.68
C GLY A 32 7.63 -12.87 -11.17
N THR A 33 6.65 -13.25 -10.37
CA THR A 33 6.10 -12.36 -9.35
C THR A 33 7.28 -11.99 -8.47
N ALA A 34 7.90 -10.85 -8.76
CA ALA A 34 8.75 -10.18 -7.79
C ALA A 34 7.94 -10.14 -6.48
N PRO A 35 8.44 -10.68 -5.36
CA PRO A 35 7.79 -10.38 -4.10
C PRO A 35 7.85 -8.86 -3.97
N ALA A 36 6.69 -8.22 -3.89
CA ALA A 36 6.62 -6.86 -3.42
C ALA A 36 7.35 -6.86 -2.08
N ILE A 37 8.51 -6.19 -2.03
CA ILE A 37 9.36 -6.13 -0.87
C ILE A 37 8.60 -5.26 0.13
N ALA A 38 7.73 -5.87 0.92
CA ALA A 38 7.32 -5.28 2.18
C ALA A 38 8.60 -5.17 3.00
N SER A 39 9.03 -3.95 3.29
CA SER A 39 10.10 -3.70 4.25
C SER A 39 9.68 -4.26 5.60
N GLU A 40 9.92 -5.55 5.84
CA GLU A 40 9.83 -6.23 7.13
C GLU A 40 10.98 -5.74 8.02
N GLY A 41 10.93 -4.47 8.37
CA GLY A 41 11.71 -3.88 9.46
C GLY A 41 10.89 -3.90 10.75
N ALA A 42 10.23 -5.01 11.07
CA ALA A 42 9.51 -5.15 12.33
C ALA A 42 10.52 -5.27 13.47
N LYS A 43 10.86 -4.13 14.07
CA LYS A 43 11.50 -4.07 15.39
C LYS A 43 10.61 -4.87 16.36
N PRO A 44 11.12 -5.86 17.11
CA PRO A 44 10.29 -6.78 17.92
C PRO A 44 9.49 -6.11 19.06
N ASN A 45 9.66 -4.79 19.29
CA ASN A 45 8.90 -3.97 20.25
C ASN A 45 8.15 -2.79 19.59
N GLY A 46 8.08 -2.74 18.25
CA GLY A 46 7.46 -1.67 17.49
C GLY A 46 6.04 -2.01 17.02
N CYS A 47 5.26 -0.99 16.71
CA CYS A 47 3.94 -1.17 16.11
C CYS A 47 4.12 -1.76 14.70
N PRO A 48 3.64 -2.99 14.39
CA PRO A 48 3.96 -3.67 13.13
C PRO A 48 3.36 -2.98 11.90
N TRP A 49 2.36 -2.12 12.12
CA TRP A 49 1.72 -1.30 11.09
C TRP A 49 2.36 0.10 10.95
N ALA A 50 3.36 0.44 11.78
CA ALA A 50 4.05 1.73 11.65
C ALA A 50 4.90 1.71 10.38
N GLN A 51 4.47 2.48 9.40
CA GLN A 51 5.16 2.66 8.13
C GLN A 51 5.28 4.15 7.84
N ASP A 52 6.35 4.55 7.16
CA ASP A 52 6.47 5.91 6.68
C ASP A 52 5.42 6.17 5.60
N ILE A 53 4.80 7.34 5.66
CA ILE A 53 3.72 7.72 4.77
C ILE A 53 4.32 8.35 3.51
N THR A 54 4.11 7.73 2.37
CA THR A 54 4.50 8.26 1.06
C THR A 54 3.31 8.91 0.37
N LEU A 55 3.49 10.15 -0.10
CA LEU A 55 2.47 10.93 -0.78
C LEU A 55 3.00 11.36 -2.13
N GLU A 56 2.22 11.15 -3.18
CA GLU A 56 2.54 11.66 -4.50
C GLU A 56 1.74 12.95 -4.77
N ILE A 57 2.44 14.09 -4.85
CA ILE A 57 1.84 15.40 -5.10
C ILE A 57 2.50 16.00 -6.32
N ASN A 58 1.71 16.22 -7.39
CA ASN A 58 2.17 16.86 -8.62
C ASN A 58 3.42 16.18 -9.23
N GLY A 59 3.47 14.84 -9.18
CA GLY A 59 4.59 14.02 -9.68
C GLY A 59 5.83 14.01 -8.77
N LYS A 60 5.75 14.58 -7.57
CA LYS A 60 6.80 14.47 -6.54
C LYS A 60 6.34 13.56 -5.41
N THR A 61 7.23 12.69 -4.95
CA THR A 61 7.00 11.83 -3.79
C THR A 61 7.52 12.50 -2.53
N LEU A 62 6.64 12.76 -1.57
CA LEU A 62 6.97 13.22 -0.23
C LEU A 62 6.91 12.04 0.73
N THR A 63 7.93 11.86 1.56
CA THR A 63 7.98 10.78 2.57
C THR A 63 7.94 11.39 3.96
N LEU A 64 6.88 11.10 4.70
CA LEU A 64 6.65 11.57 6.06
C LEU A 64 6.91 10.43 7.04
N LYS A 65 7.80 10.66 8.00
CA LYS A 65 8.08 9.66 9.02
C LYS A 65 6.92 9.51 10.00
N GLN A 66 6.66 8.27 10.42
CA GLN A 66 5.56 7.97 11.34
C GLN A 66 5.64 8.72 12.67
N GLU A 67 6.86 9.02 13.15
CA GLU A 67 7.12 9.76 14.38
C GLU A 67 6.53 11.18 14.35
N ALA A 68 6.43 11.80 13.17
CA ALA A 68 5.92 13.16 13.01
C ALA A 68 4.40 13.27 13.24
N PHE A 69 3.69 12.14 13.29
CA PHE A 69 2.25 12.07 13.59
C PHE A 69 1.95 11.70 15.05
N THR A 70 2.98 11.34 15.82
CA THR A 70 2.83 10.91 17.22
C THR A 70 2.97 12.05 18.21
N ALA A 71 3.73 13.09 17.84
CA ALA A 71 3.81 14.31 18.61
C ALA A 71 2.69 15.25 18.15
N VAL A 72 1.91 15.78 19.09
CA VAL A 72 0.97 16.87 18.82
C VAL A 72 1.81 18.14 18.63
N THR A 73 2.42 18.27 17.45
CA THR A 73 3.21 19.44 17.08
C THR A 73 2.36 20.34 16.21
N SER A 74 2.18 21.58 16.66
CA SER A 74 1.56 22.65 15.86
C SER A 74 2.47 23.16 14.74
N GLU A 75 3.73 22.71 14.71
CA GLU A 75 4.72 23.13 13.74
C GLU A 75 4.56 22.36 12.41
N PRO A 76 4.64 23.06 11.27
CA PRO A 76 4.63 22.40 9.97
C PRO A 76 5.90 21.58 9.76
N ILE A 77 5.74 20.39 9.19
CA ILE A 77 6.85 19.58 8.72
C ILE A 77 7.23 20.14 7.35
N GLU A 78 8.43 20.71 7.25
CA GLU A 78 8.95 21.22 5.98
C GLU A 78 9.72 20.13 5.24
N ILE A 79 9.25 19.77 4.05
CA ILE A 79 9.91 18.81 3.15
C ILE A 79 10.06 19.47 1.80
N ASP A 80 11.30 19.67 1.37
CA ASP A 80 11.66 20.43 0.18
C ASP A 80 11.08 21.86 0.20
N GLN A 81 10.04 22.09 -0.61
CA GLN A 81 9.32 23.37 -0.73
C GLN A 81 7.85 23.24 -0.28
N PHE A 82 7.49 22.11 0.33
CA PHE A 82 6.15 21.84 0.84
C PHE A 82 6.14 21.97 2.36
N LYS A 83 5.08 22.60 2.88
CA LYS A 83 4.79 22.65 4.30
C LYS A 83 3.63 21.70 4.58
N VAL A 84 3.86 20.69 5.40
CA VAL A 84 2.88 19.65 5.73
C VAL A 84 2.37 19.87 7.15
N PHE A 85 1.06 20.00 7.30
CA PHE A 85 0.37 20.18 8.57
C PHE A 85 -0.42 18.91 8.89
N PRO A 86 0.08 18.07 9.80
CA PRO A 86 -0.65 16.90 10.29
C PRO A 86 -1.71 17.34 11.31
N LEU A 87 -2.95 17.50 10.86
CA LEU A 87 -4.10 17.81 11.72
C LEU A 87 -4.66 16.50 12.30
N ILE A 88 -3.96 15.96 13.29
CA ILE A 88 -4.25 14.64 13.88
C ILE A 88 -5.68 14.56 14.44
N ASP A 89 -6.15 15.62 15.11
CA ASP A 89 -7.49 15.67 15.70
C ASP A 89 -8.60 15.64 14.64
N GLN A 90 -8.32 16.18 13.45
CA GLN A 90 -9.24 16.18 12.31
C GLN A 90 -9.01 14.96 11.39
N LEU A 91 -8.04 14.11 11.71
CA LEU A 91 -7.59 13.01 10.86
C LEU A 91 -7.38 13.48 9.42
N LYS A 92 -6.64 14.58 9.27
CA LYS A 92 -6.43 15.24 7.99
C LYS A 92 -5.01 15.73 7.87
N LEU A 93 -4.47 15.65 6.66
CA LEU A 93 -3.18 16.20 6.31
C LEU A 93 -3.41 17.39 5.38
N ARG A 94 -2.96 18.58 5.76
CA ARG A 94 -2.97 19.76 4.88
C ARG A 94 -1.56 20.01 4.36
N ILE A 95 -1.38 20.02 3.06
CA ILE A 95 -0.09 20.27 2.41
C ILE A 95 -0.16 21.61 1.67
N ILE A 96 0.76 22.52 1.96
CA ILE A 96 0.92 23.80 1.26
C ILE A 96 2.18 23.72 0.41
N GLY A 97 2.06 23.93 -0.90
CA GLY A 97 3.20 23.90 -1.82
C GLY A 97 3.82 25.28 -2.12
N PRO A 98 4.86 25.31 -2.96
CA PRO A 98 5.68 26.51 -3.24
C PRO A 98 4.95 27.69 -3.92
N LYS A 99 3.70 27.50 -4.34
CA LYS A 99 2.87 28.52 -4.97
C LYS A 99 1.57 28.77 -4.20
N GLY A 100 1.55 28.47 -2.90
CA GLY A 100 0.34 28.60 -2.06
C GLY A 100 -0.80 27.65 -2.42
N ARG A 101 -0.56 26.68 -3.32
CA ARG A 101 -1.51 25.62 -3.64
C ARG A 101 -1.68 24.70 -2.45
N GLU A 102 -2.91 24.36 -2.13
CA GLU A 102 -3.26 23.55 -0.98
C GLU A 102 -3.82 22.20 -1.43
N TRP A 103 -3.24 21.14 -0.89
CA TRP A 103 -3.74 19.79 -1.00
C TRP A 103 -4.16 19.27 0.35
N GLU A 104 -5.16 18.41 0.34
CA GLU A 104 -5.63 17.74 1.53
C GLU A 104 -5.67 16.23 1.31
N ALA A 105 -5.18 15.48 2.29
CA ALA A 105 -5.30 14.03 2.31
C ALA A 105 -6.01 13.61 3.60
N ALA A 106 -6.91 12.63 3.50
CA ALA A 106 -7.50 12.02 4.69
C ALA A 106 -6.45 11.19 5.43
N LEU A 107 -6.38 11.31 6.75
CA LEU A 107 -5.59 10.42 7.59
C LEU A 107 -6.49 9.34 8.18
N THR A 108 -5.96 8.14 8.33
CA THR A 108 -6.60 7.04 9.04
C THR A 108 -5.67 6.62 10.16
N ARG A 109 -6.16 6.69 11.40
CA ARG A 109 -5.43 6.19 12.57
C ARG A 109 -5.80 4.74 12.81
N LEU A 110 -4.81 3.86 12.73
CA LEU A 110 -4.95 2.48 13.20
C LEU A 110 -4.45 2.41 14.63
N VAL A 111 -5.27 1.86 15.52
CA VAL A 111 -4.90 1.63 16.92
C VAL A 111 -5.10 0.17 17.22
N SER A 112 -4.09 -0.46 17.83
CA SER A 112 -4.18 -1.83 18.29
C SER A 112 -3.42 -1.99 19.61
N GLY A 113 -4.11 -2.55 20.61
CA GLY A 113 -3.60 -2.65 21.96
C GLY A 113 -3.31 -1.29 22.60
N LYS A 114 -2.52 -1.28 23.68
CA LYS A 114 -2.28 -0.09 24.52
C LYS A 114 -1.21 0.88 23.99
N ARG A 115 -0.28 0.41 23.15
CA ARG A 115 0.93 1.18 22.78
C ARG A 115 1.19 1.30 21.29
N CYS A 116 0.32 0.74 20.45
CA CYS A 116 0.56 0.71 19.01
C CYS A 116 -0.50 1.52 18.30
N SER A 117 -0.06 2.66 17.75
CA SER A 117 -0.83 3.49 16.84
C SER A 117 -0.01 3.78 15.59
N ALA A 118 -0.63 3.56 14.43
CA ALA A 118 -0.09 3.90 13.13
C ALA A 118 -1.03 4.87 12.41
N PHE A 119 -0.52 5.59 11.43
CA PHE A 119 -1.26 6.52 10.60
C PHE A 119 -1.05 6.15 9.15
N TYR A 120 -2.11 6.22 8.37
CA TYR A 120 -2.08 6.09 6.93
C TYR A 120 -2.66 7.35 6.33
N ALA A 121 -2.11 7.79 5.21
CA ALA A 121 -2.68 8.87 4.44
C ALA A 121 -3.33 8.32 3.16
N GLY A 122 -4.51 8.83 2.86
CA GLY A 122 -5.16 8.62 1.58
C GLY A 122 -4.51 9.44 0.46
N LYS A 123 -5.10 9.35 -0.73
CA LYS A 123 -4.64 10.13 -1.88
C LYS A 123 -4.85 11.63 -1.62
N PRO A 124 -3.81 12.47 -1.81
CA PRO A 124 -3.96 13.92 -1.71
C PRO A 124 -4.85 14.45 -2.84
N ALA A 125 -5.83 15.27 -2.48
CA ALA A 125 -6.72 15.98 -3.38
C ALA A 125 -6.38 17.47 -3.35
N LEU A 126 -6.40 18.14 -4.51
CA LEU A 126 -6.24 19.59 -4.59
C LEU A 126 -7.51 20.26 -4.05
N VAL A 127 -7.38 21.14 -3.07
CA VAL A 127 -8.51 21.80 -2.41
C VAL A 127 -8.55 23.29 -2.72
N SER A 128 -7.39 23.92 -2.86
CA SER A 128 -7.30 25.32 -3.30
C SER A 128 -6.15 25.50 -4.27
N ASP A 129 -6.47 26.07 -5.43
CA ASP A 129 -5.47 26.54 -6.41
C ASP A 129 -5.16 28.03 -6.24
N THR A 130 -5.95 28.72 -5.40
CA THR A 130 -5.69 30.10 -4.96
C THR A 130 -4.73 30.10 -3.77
N VAL A 131 -3.71 30.96 -3.83
CA VAL A 131 -2.81 31.26 -2.70
C VAL A 131 -3.66 31.75 -1.55
N ARG A 132 -3.96 30.86 -0.59
CA ARG A 132 -4.74 31.21 0.59
C ARG A 132 -3.76 31.53 1.71
N ASP A 133 -3.96 32.67 2.37
CA ASP A 133 -3.13 33.03 3.51
C ASP A 133 -3.37 32.01 4.63
N PRO A 134 -2.34 31.30 5.13
CA PRO A 134 -2.51 30.28 6.17
C PRO A 134 -3.09 30.82 7.48
N ASN A 135 -3.21 32.15 7.64
CA ASN A 135 -3.83 32.83 8.77
C ASN A 135 -5.30 33.26 8.55
N GLU A 136 -5.91 32.96 7.41
CA GLU A 136 -7.36 33.15 7.24
C GLU A 136 -8.09 32.12 8.13
N LEU A 137 -8.33 32.55 9.37
CA LEU A 137 -9.20 31.90 10.34
C LEU A 137 -10.52 31.55 9.65
N ILE A 138 -10.86 30.26 9.69
CA ILE A 138 -12.20 29.76 9.39
C ILE A 138 -13.13 30.37 10.46
N LEU A 139 -13.63 31.58 10.20
CA LEU A 139 -14.76 32.15 10.90
C LEU A 139 -15.99 31.34 10.46
N ASN A 140 -16.27 30.28 11.20
CA ASN A 140 -17.52 29.55 11.13
C ASN A 140 -18.68 30.55 11.29
N ARG A 141 -19.53 30.63 10.26
CA ARG A 141 -20.82 31.33 10.30
C ARG A 141 -21.92 30.35 10.71
#